data_AF-A0A5E4L726-F1
#
_entry.id   AF-A0A5E4L726-F1
#
_cell.length_a   1.000
_cell.length_b   1.000
_cell.length_c   1.000
_cell.angle_alpha   90.00
_cell.angle_beta   90.00
_cell.angle_gamma   90.00
#
_symmetry.space_group_name_H-M   'P 1'
#
loop_
_entity.id
_entity.type
_entity.pdbx_description
1 polymer ?
#
loop_
_entity_poly.entity_id
_entity_poly.type
_entity_poly.pdbx_seq_one_letter_code
_entity_poly.pdbx_strand_id
1 'polypeptide(L)' 'MLSNSYSDFILELYADYRIEQVSAKRMINCNGKKRGAIPEAVVLNY' A
#
# COMPACT_ATOMS: atom_id res chain seq x y z
N MET A 1 -11.36 -5.34 -2.86
CA MET A 1 -10.06 -5.11 -2.17
C MET A 1 -9.00 -4.77 -3.20
N LEU A 2 -8.34 -3.63 -3.04
CA LEU A 2 -7.29 -3.11 -3.92
C LEU A 2 -6.05 -2.77 -3.07
N SER A 3 -4.85 -3.10 -3.55
CA SER A 3 -3.57 -2.75 -2.89
C SER A 3 -2.84 -1.70 -3.72
N ASN A 4 -2.36 -0.64 -3.10
CA ASN A 4 -1.58 0.39 -3.75
C ASN A 4 -0.50 0.96 -2.82
N SER A 5 0.37 1.80 -3.36
CA SER A 5 1.35 2.54 -2.57
C SER A 5 0.63 3.53 -1.64
N TYR A 6 1.11 3.65 -0.40
CA TYR A 6 0.55 4.62 0.56
C TYR A 6 1.08 6.01 0.23
N SER A 7 0.28 6.82 -0.47
CA SER A 7 0.58 8.21 -0.80
C SER A 7 -0.66 9.08 -0.64
N ASP A 8 -0.46 10.38 -0.40
CA ASP A 8 -1.55 11.34 -0.20
C ASP A 8 -2.54 11.33 -1.38
N PHE A 9 -2.03 11.23 -2.62
CA PHE A 9 -2.87 11.07 -3.81
C PHE A 9 -3.81 9.85 -3.76
N ILE A 10 -3.34 8.70 -3.26
CA ILE A 10 -4.16 7.49 -3.15
C ILE A 10 -5.18 7.62 -2.02
N LEU A 11 -4.80 8.28 -0.91
CA LEU A 11 -5.72 8.56 0.20
C LEU A 11 -6.85 9.50 -0.22
N GLU A 12 -6.53 10.53 -1.00
CA GLU A 12 -7.51 11.45 -1.57
C GLU A 12 -8.41 10.78 -2.61
N LEU A 13 -7.82 10.00 -3.54
CA LEU A 13 -8.56 9.33 -4.61
C LEU A 13 -9.59 8.33 -4.10
N TYR A 14 -9.31 7.68 -2.96
CA TYR A 14 -10.18 6.67 -2.36
C TYR A 14 -10.73 7.09 -0.99
N ALA A 15 -10.84 8.40 -0.72
CA ALA A 15 -11.26 8.93 0.59
C ALA A 15 -12.62 8.39 1.08
N ASP A 16 -13.52 8.03 0.16
CA ASP A 16 -14.84 7.48 0.47
C ASP A 16 -14.83 5.98 0.82
N TYR A 17 -13.68 5.32 0.70
CA TYR A 17 -13.52 3.89 0.99
C TYR A 17 -12.75 3.68 2.29
N ARG A 18 -12.91 2.49 2.87
CA ARG A 18 -12.08 2.08 3.99
C ARG A 18 -10.66 1.78 3.51
N ILE A 19 -9.70 2.59 3.94
CA ILE A 19 -8.28 2.42 3.64
C ILE A 19 -7.54 1.94 4.90
N GLU A 20 -6.82 0.82 4.78
CA GLU A 20 -5.95 0.30 5.83
C GLU A 20 -4.48 0.48 5.41
N GLN A 21 -3.66 1.07 6.30
CA GLN A 21 -2.22 1.18 6.08
C GLN A 21 -1.53 -0.09 6.54
N VAL A 22 -0.76 -0.73 5.66
CA VAL A 22 0.02 -1.93 5.98
C VAL A 22 1.49 -1.73 5.64
N SER A 23 2.38 -2.35 6.42
CA SER A 23 3.81 -2.37 6.11
C SER A 23 4.13 -3.62 5.28
N ALA A 24 4.35 -3.45 3.97
CA ALA A 24 4.58 -4.55 3.04
C ALA A 24 6.04 -4.57 2.55
N LYS A 25 6.61 -5.78 2.42
CA LYS A 25 7.93 -5.97 1.80
C LYS A 25 7.74 -6.23 0.31
N ARG A 26 8.08 -5.26 -0.54
CA ARG A 26 8.13 -5.49 -1.99
C ARG A 26 9.42 -6.23 -2.34
N MET A 27 9.29 -7.48 -2.80
CA MET A 27 10.43 -8.16 -3.41
C MET A 27 10.71 -7.54 -4.78
N ILE A 28 11.79 -6.79 -4.88
CA ILE A 28 12.31 -6.35 -6.19
C ILE A 28 13.41 -7.34 -6.58
N ASN A 29 13.21 -8.03 -7.70
CA ASN A 29 14.18 -8.93 -8.34
C ASN A 29 14.91 -9.87 -7.35
N CYS A 30 14.13 -10.56 -6.50
CA CYS A 30 14.61 -11.56 -5.52
C CYS A 30 15.60 -11.04 -4.44
N ASN A 31 15.88 -9.74 -4.34
CA ASN A 31 16.72 -9.17 -3.28
C ASN A 31 15.89 -8.35 -2.27
N GLY A 32 15.18 -9.06 -1.39
CA GLY A 32 14.32 -8.47 -0.35
C GLY A 32 15.05 -7.71 0.77
N LYS A 33 16.39 -7.61 0.73
CA LYS A 33 17.17 -6.89 1.75
C LYS A 33 17.39 -5.41 1.44
N LYS A 34 17.23 -4.98 0.18
CA LYS A 34 17.61 -3.63 -0.27
C LYS A 34 16.56 -2.54 -0.04
N ARG A 35 15.27 -2.90 -0.06
CA ARG A 35 14.15 -1.98 0.18
C ARG A 35 13.38 -2.59 1.34
N GLY A 36 13.50 -1.98 2.52
CA GLY A 36 12.80 -2.43 3.74
C GLY A 36 11.29 -2.48 3.55
N ALA A 37 10.56 -2.77 4.63
CA ALA A 37 9.11 -2.71 4.57
C ALA A 37 8.67 -1.26 4.27
N ILE A 38 7.80 -1.10 3.27
CA ILE A 38 7.25 0.19 2.85
C ILE A 38 5.76 0.24 3.18
N PRO A 39 5.20 1.43 3.42
CA PRO A 39 3.77 1.57 3.65
C PRO A 39 2.99 1.36 2.33
N GLU A 40 1.96 0.54 2.42
CA GLU A 40 0.96 0.31 1.37
C GLU A 40 -0.45 0.63 1.89
N ALA A 41 -1.30 1.08 0.98
CA ALA A 41 -2.70 1.35 1.20
C ALA A 41 -3.53 0.16 0.68
N VAL A 42 -4.34 -0.43 1.55
CA VAL A 42 -5.33 -1.46 1.20
C VAL A 42 -6.70 -0.83 1.23
N VAL A 43 -7.31 -0.69 0.05
CA VAL A 43 -8.66 -0.13 -0.13
C VAL A 43 -9.69 -1.27 -0.13
N LEU A 44 -10.66 -1.17 0.77
CA LEU A 44 -11.72 -2.16 0.98
C LEU A 44 -13.08 -1.56 0.56
N ASN A 45 -13.92 -2.37 -0.09
CA ASN A 45 -15.15 -1.93 -0.75
C ASN A 45 -16.36 -2.85 -0.46
N TYR A 46 -16.48 -3.32 0.78
CA TYR A 46 -17.59 -4.17 1.25
C TYR A 46 -18.54 -3.40 2.18
#